data_AF-I0WLY1-F1
#
_entry.id   AF-I0WLY1-F1
#
_cell.length_a   1.000
_cell.length_b   1.000
_cell.length_c   1.000
_cell.angle_alpha   90.00
_cell.angle_beta   90.00
_cell.angle_gamma   90.00
#
_symmetry.space_group_name_H-M   'P 1'
#
loop_
_entity.id
_entity.type
_entity.pdbx_description
1 polymer ?
#
loop_
_entity_poly.entity_id
_entity_poly.type
_entity_poly.pdbx_seq_one_letter_code
_entity_poly.pdbx_strand_id
1 'polypeptide(L)'
;MNIESLTLETPEPTTVKAFHAALGIDERISARDTDAPTTGFRGYTLSLVVSQPNIVDAYVGAALENGGTTIKPVKKSLWGYGGVVQGPDGALWKVATSSKKNTGPATRHIEDLVLLLGVEDVKVSKQFYLDHGLEVTRSFGRKYVEFATGPNVKLALYGRRALAKDAGVSPDGTGAHRIVISGDAEPFTDPDGFTWQTV
;
A
#
# COMPACT_ATOMS: atom_id res chain seq x y z
N MET A 1 -13.29 13.11 4.06
CA MET A 1 -13.17 12.06 3.04
C MET A 1 -12.45 10.87 3.64
N ASN A 2 -13.05 9.69 3.53
CA ASN A 2 -12.52 8.43 4.02
C ASN A 2 -12.21 7.48 2.86
N ILE A 3 -11.25 6.59 3.07
CA ILE A 3 -11.03 5.44 2.19
C ILE A 3 -11.57 4.21 2.92
N GLU A 4 -12.58 3.60 2.35
CA GLU A 4 -13.25 2.43 2.91
C GLU A 4 -12.59 1.13 2.47
N SER A 5 -12.21 1.06 1.18
CA SER A 5 -11.58 -0.13 0.62
C SER A 5 -10.71 0.19 -0.59
N LEU A 6 -9.91 -0.79 -0.97
CA LEU A 6 -9.11 -0.78 -2.19
C LEU A 6 -9.51 -1.96 -3.07
N THR A 7 -9.44 -1.79 -4.38
CA THR A 7 -9.64 -2.87 -5.34
C THR A 7 -8.38 -3.03 -6.17
N LEU A 8 -7.74 -4.19 -6.08
CA LEU A 8 -6.62 -4.55 -6.96
C LEU A 8 -7.15 -5.17 -8.24
N GLU A 9 -6.67 -4.69 -9.37
CA GLU A 9 -7.11 -5.15 -10.68
C GLU A 9 -6.09 -6.14 -11.23
N THR A 10 -6.55 -7.29 -11.73
CA THR A 10 -5.66 -8.37 -12.17
C THR A 10 -6.35 -9.27 -13.19
N PRO A 11 -5.62 -9.93 -14.10
CA PRO A 11 -6.20 -10.99 -14.93
C PRO A 11 -6.52 -12.28 -14.13
N GLU A 12 -6.08 -12.38 -12.87
CA GLU A 12 -6.30 -13.54 -12.01
C GLU A 12 -6.94 -13.17 -10.66
N PRO A 13 -8.17 -12.61 -10.63
CA PRO A 13 -8.79 -12.11 -9.40
C PRO A 13 -9.00 -13.17 -8.33
N THR A 14 -9.23 -14.43 -8.70
CA THR A 14 -9.38 -15.54 -7.73
C THR A 14 -8.09 -15.81 -6.95
N THR A 15 -6.94 -15.84 -7.63
CA THR A 15 -5.62 -16.01 -7.01
C THR A 15 -5.33 -14.87 -6.03
N VAL A 16 -5.63 -13.64 -6.43
CA VAL A 16 -5.38 -12.44 -5.62
C VAL A 16 -6.31 -12.36 -4.40
N LYS A 17 -7.58 -12.76 -4.54
CA LYS A 17 -8.50 -12.87 -3.40
C LYS A 17 -8.04 -13.91 -2.38
N ALA A 18 -7.52 -15.06 -2.83
CA ALA A 18 -6.96 -16.07 -1.94
C ALA A 18 -5.73 -15.54 -1.17
N PHE A 19 -4.85 -14.79 -1.85
CA PHE A 19 -3.74 -14.10 -1.21
C PHE A 19 -4.20 -13.08 -0.15
N HIS A 20 -5.22 -12.27 -0.44
CA HIS A 20 -5.78 -11.32 0.55
C HIS A 20 -6.39 -12.04 1.76
N ALA A 21 -7.16 -13.10 1.53
CA ALA A 21 -7.77 -13.89 2.61
C ALA A 21 -6.71 -14.54 3.51
N ALA A 22 -5.61 -15.06 2.94
CA ALA A 22 -4.50 -15.62 3.70
C ALA A 22 -3.79 -14.59 4.60
N LEU A 23 -3.85 -13.31 4.22
CA LEU A 23 -3.35 -12.20 5.02
C LEU A 23 -4.43 -11.57 5.92
N GLY A 24 -5.68 -12.01 5.87
CA GLY A 24 -6.77 -11.45 6.68
C GLY A 24 -7.06 -9.97 6.39
N ILE A 25 -6.98 -9.58 5.11
CA ILE A 25 -7.19 -8.20 4.65
C ILE A 25 -8.30 -8.06 3.60
N ASP A 26 -9.01 -9.16 3.31
CA ASP A 26 -10.05 -9.29 2.29
C ASP A 26 -11.31 -8.45 2.56
N GLU A 27 -11.54 -8.04 3.81
CA GLU A 27 -12.60 -7.06 4.14
C GLU A 27 -12.30 -5.64 3.60
N ARG A 28 -11.03 -5.29 3.44
CA ARG A 28 -10.58 -3.94 3.01
C ARG A 28 -9.97 -3.93 1.61
N ILE A 29 -9.56 -5.09 1.11
CA ILE A 29 -8.88 -5.20 -0.18
C ILE A 29 -9.52 -6.30 -1.01
N SER A 30 -10.28 -5.87 -2.01
CA SER A 30 -10.91 -6.76 -2.97
C SER A 30 -10.06 -6.90 -4.23
N ALA A 31 -10.48 -7.78 -5.15
CA ALA A 31 -9.86 -7.87 -6.47
C ALA A 31 -10.91 -8.05 -7.57
N ARG A 32 -10.64 -7.47 -8.74
CA ARG A 32 -11.48 -7.58 -9.94
C ARG A 32 -10.66 -7.83 -11.19
N ASP A 33 -11.33 -8.34 -12.21
CA ASP A 33 -10.72 -8.67 -13.49
C ASP A 33 -10.25 -7.42 -14.25
N THR A 34 -9.03 -7.47 -14.79
CA THR A 34 -8.55 -6.53 -15.81
C THR A 34 -7.43 -7.13 -16.63
N ASP A 35 -7.40 -6.80 -17.92
CA ASP A 35 -6.29 -7.04 -18.83
C ASP A 35 -5.47 -5.77 -19.11
N ALA A 36 -5.82 -4.63 -18.50
CA ALA A 36 -5.18 -3.34 -18.74
C ALA A 36 -3.65 -3.45 -18.58
N PRO A 37 -2.85 -3.12 -19.60
CA PRO A 37 -1.41 -3.38 -19.59
C PRO A 37 -0.71 -2.57 -18.50
N THR A 38 0.27 -3.18 -17.85
CA THR A 38 1.10 -2.55 -16.82
C THR A 38 2.49 -3.18 -16.81
N THR A 39 3.53 -2.39 -16.54
CA THR A 39 4.90 -2.87 -16.40
C THR A 39 5.62 -2.14 -15.27
N GLY A 40 6.62 -2.79 -14.66
CA GLY A 40 7.49 -2.18 -13.66
C GLY A 40 6.75 -1.69 -12.41
N PHE A 41 7.20 -0.57 -11.84
CA PHE A 41 6.63 0.02 -10.65
C PHE A 41 5.31 0.76 -10.95
N ARG A 42 4.23 0.30 -10.31
CA ARG A 42 2.88 0.87 -10.48
C ARG A 42 2.63 2.15 -9.69
N GLY A 43 3.66 2.76 -9.12
CA GLY A 43 3.53 4.05 -8.46
C GLY A 43 2.94 4.01 -7.06
N TYR A 44 2.75 2.85 -6.43
CA TYR A 44 2.28 2.77 -5.04
C TYR A 44 2.86 1.56 -4.31
N THR A 45 2.76 1.58 -2.99
CA THR A 45 2.94 0.39 -2.14
C THR A 45 1.79 0.29 -1.14
N LEU A 46 1.45 -0.93 -0.76
CA LEU A 46 0.57 -1.21 0.37
C LEU A 46 1.43 -1.60 1.57
N SER A 47 1.17 -1.02 2.74
CA SER A 47 1.89 -1.38 3.96
C SER A 47 0.95 -1.94 5.02
N LEU A 48 1.34 -3.07 5.60
CA LEU A 48 0.78 -3.61 6.83
C LEU A 48 1.70 -3.19 7.99
N VAL A 49 1.24 -2.26 8.82
CA VAL A 49 1.95 -1.84 10.02
C VAL A 49 1.52 -2.74 11.17
N VAL A 50 2.49 -3.30 11.89
CA VAL A 50 2.25 -4.27 12.95
C VAL A 50 3.07 -3.93 14.20
N SER A 51 2.64 -4.42 15.36
CA SER A 51 3.19 -4.01 16.65
C SER A 51 4.59 -4.55 16.94
N GLN A 52 5.00 -5.67 16.33
CA GLN A 52 6.27 -6.34 16.68
C GLN A 52 6.84 -7.26 15.58
N PRO A 53 8.15 -7.61 15.65
CA PRO A 53 8.86 -8.34 14.60
C PRO A 53 8.29 -9.71 14.24
N ASN A 54 7.94 -10.57 15.20
CA ASN A 54 7.40 -11.90 14.90
C ASN A 54 6.06 -11.86 14.13
N ILE A 55 5.31 -10.75 14.23
CA ILE A 55 4.11 -10.53 13.41
C ILE A 55 4.50 -10.20 11.97
N VAL A 56 5.58 -9.42 11.77
CA VAL A 56 6.15 -9.19 10.42
C VAL A 56 6.50 -10.52 9.77
N ASP A 57 7.22 -11.38 10.50
CA ASP A 57 7.63 -12.69 9.99
C ASP A 57 6.42 -13.55 9.62
N ALA A 58 5.38 -13.55 10.47
CA ALA A 58 4.15 -14.31 10.20
C ALA A 58 3.40 -13.84 8.96
N TYR A 59 3.31 -12.53 8.71
CA TYR A 59 2.67 -11.99 7.51
C TYR A 59 3.50 -12.20 6.25
N VAL A 60 4.82 -12.00 6.32
CA VAL A 60 5.69 -12.25 5.17
C VAL A 60 5.71 -13.73 4.83
N GLY A 61 5.79 -14.62 5.82
CA GLY A 61 5.67 -16.07 5.60
C GLY A 61 4.36 -16.44 4.92
N ALA A 62 3.22 -15.96 5.44
CA ALA A 62 1.91 -16.19 4.82
C ALA A 62 1.83 -15.65 3.38
N ALA A 63 2.40 -14.48 3.12
CA ALA A 63 2.43 -13.91 1.77
C ALA A 63 3.21 -14.82 0.81
N LEU A 64 4.40 -15.30 1.22
CA LEU A 64 5.23 -16.18 0.40
C LEU A 64 4.58 -17.55 0.16
N GLU A 65 3.92 -18.12 1.17
CA GLU A 65 3.17 -19.38 1.06
C GLU A 65 1.98 -19.26 0.09
N ASN A 66 1.48 -18.05 -0.14
CA ASN A 66 0.29 -17.78 -0.97
C ASN A 66 0.62 -17.04 -2.28
N GLY A 67 1.81 -17.29 -2.84
CA GLY A 67 2.20 -16.82 -4.18
C GLY A 67 2.90 -15.46 -4.21
N GLY A 68 3.16 -14.87 -3.05
CA GLY A 68 4.04 -13.70 -2.94
C GLY A 68 5.50 -14.05 -3.22
N THR A 69 6.26 -13.08 -3.70
CA THR A 69 7.72 -13.21 -3.94
C THR A 69 8.48 -12.16 -3.14
N THR A 70 9.68 -12.50 -2.65
CA THR A 70 10.48 -11.55 -1.87
C THR A 70 11.11 -10.50 -2.77
N ILE A 71 10.89 -9.22 -2.47
CA ILE A 71 11.60 -8.09 -3.07
C ILE A 71 12.72 -7.60 -2.13
N LYS A 72 12.39 -7.45 -0.85
CA LYS A 72 13.35 -7.15 0.22
C LYS A 72 13.18 -8.15 1.36
N PRO A 73 14.23 -8.92 1.72
CA PRO A 73 14.15 -9.85 2.82
C PRO A 73 13.87 -9.11 4.12
N VAL A 74 13.15 -9.77 5.03
CA VAL A 74 12.85 -9.22 6.34
C VAL A 74 14.15 -9.02 7.10
N LYS A 75 14.38 -7.79 7.58
CA LYS A 75 15.56 -7.47 8.38
C LYS A 75 15.33 -6.31 9.33
N LYS A 76 16.18 -6.26 10.34
CA LYS A 76 16.31 -5.09 11.21
C LYS A 76 16.92 -3.92 10.45
N SER A 77 16.44 -2.72 10.74
CA SER A 77 16.94 -1.46 10.20
C SER A 77 17.05 -0.40 11.30
N LEU A 78 17.51 0.80 10.94
CA LEU A 78 17.52 1.95 11.85
C LEU A 78 16.10 2.29 12.34
N TRP A 79 15.10 2.11 11.48
CA TRP A 79 13.71 2.53 11.72
C TRP A 79 12.81 1.44 12.29
N GLY A 80 13.31 0.21 12.46
CA GLY A 80 12.53 -0.89 13.00
C GLY A 80 12.88 -2.25 12.39
N TYR A 81 11.87 -3.03 12.03
CA TYR A 81 11.99 -4.37 11.44
C TYR A 81 10.94 -4.55 10.35
N GLY A 82 11.31 -5.08 9.19
CA GLY A 82 10.39 -5.19 8.07
C GLY A 82 10.98 -5.80 6.80
N GLY A 83 10.10 -6.12 5.86
CA GLY A 83 10.42 -6.63 4.53
C GLY A 83 9.43 -6.15 3.48
N VAL A 84 9.70 -6.47 2.21
CA VAL A 84 8.82 -6.16 1.08
C VAL A 84 8.64 -7.41 0.24
N VAL A 85 7.40 -7.77 -0.05
CA VAL A 85 7.03 -8.83 -0.97
C VAL A 85 6.22 -8.26 -2.13
N GLN A 86 6.29 -8.90 -3.29
CA GLN A 86 5.40 -8.63 -4.41
C GLN A 86 4.28 -9.69 -4.38
N GLY A 87 3.03 -9.25 -4.39
CA GLY A 87 1.86 -10.14 -4.45
C GLY A 87 1.69 -10.78 -5.83
N PRO A 88 0.81 -11.79 -5.98
CA PRO A 88 0.55 -12.46 -7.25
C PRO A 88 -0.03 -11.53 -8.33
N ASP A 89 -0.67 -10.43 -7.91
CA ASP A 89 -1.17 -9.38 -8.80
C ASP A 89 -0.06 -8.45 -9.31
N GLY A 90 1.13 -8.46 -8.68
CA GLY A 90 2.26 -7.59 -8.94
C GLY A 90 2.36 -6.36 -8.03
N ALA A 91 1.41 -6.11 -7.12
CA ALA A 91 1.50 -5.02 -6.14
C ALA A 91 2.62 -5.27 -5.12
N LEU A 92 3.21 -4.18 -4.61
CA LEU A 92 4.28 -4.23 -3.62
C LEU A 92 3.70 -4.06 -2.21
N TRP A 93 3.93 -5.07 -1.37
CA TRP A 93 3.46 -5.16 -0.01
C TRP A 93 4.62 -5.06 0.97
N LYS A 94 4.64 -4.00 1.78
CA LYS A 94 5.57 -3.81 2.86
C LYS A 94 4.93 -4.27 4.16
N VAL A 95 5.63 -5.09 4.93
CA VAL A 95 5.22 -5.41 6.30
C VAL A 95 6.29 -4.87 7.24
N ALA A 96 5.89 -4.04 8.20
CA ALA A 96 6.84 -3.34 9.03
C ALA A 96 6.33 -3.05 10.44
N THR A 97 7.28 -2.97 11.37
CA THR A 97 7.10 -2.45 12.71
C THR A 97 8.23 -1.48 13.05
N SER A 98 7.95 -0.46 13.88
CA SER A 98 8.99 0.38 14.47
C SER A 98 9.70 -0.31 15.64
N SER A 99 9.06 -1.33 16.23
CA SER A 99 9.64 -2.15 17.29
C SER A 99 10.82 -2.98 16.77
N LYS A 100 11.76 -3.28 17.68
CA LYS A 100 12.93 -4.12 17.41
C LYS A 100 12.94 -5.38 18.28
N LYS A 101 11.88 -5.63 19.05
CA LYS A 101 11.78 -6.71 20.03
C LYS A 101 10.38 -7.32 20.02
N ASN A 102 10.33 -8.63 20.22
CA ASN A 102 9.09 -9.33 20.52
C ASN A 102 8.75 -9.13 21.99
N THR A 103 7.47 -8.90 22.29
CA THR A 103 6.95 -8.76 23.65
C THR A 103 5.85 -9.76 23.98
N GLY A 104 5.36 -10.48 22.96
CA GLY A 104 4.36 -11.54 23.11
C GLY A 104 4.30 -12.45 21.88
N PRO A 105 3.31 -13.36 21.80
CA PRO A 105 3.11 -14.23 20.64
C PRO A 105 2.78 -13.44 19.38
N ALA A 106 3.00 -14.04 18.21
CA ALA A 106 2.57 -13.45 16.95
C ALA A 106 1.04 -13.50 16.85
N THR A 107 0.41 -12.35 16.65
CA THR A 107 -1.03 -12.20 16.39
C THR A 107 -1.26 -11.80 14.94
N ARG A 108 -2.43 -12.15 14.37
CA ARG A 108 -2.87 -11.66 13.04
C ARG A 108 -3.54 -10.29 13.13
N HIS A 109 -2.91 -9.34 13.82
CA HIS A 109 -3.43 -7.98 14.00
C HIS A 109 -2.57 -6.99 13.24
N ILE A 110 -3.18 -6.17 12.38
CA ILE A 110 -2.54 -5.01 11.79
C ILE A 110 -2.99 -3.76 12.53
N GLU A 111 -2.06 -2.89 12.87
CA GLU A 111 -2.35 -1.58 13.45
C GLU A 111 -2.85 -0.63 12.37
N ASP A 112 -2.22 -0.66 11.20
CA ASP A 112 -2.61 0.16 10.06
C ASP A 112 -2.45 -0.59 8.74
N LEU A 113 -3.40 -0.32 7.83
CA LEU A 113 -3.25 -0.55 6.40
C LEU A 113 -2.98 0.81 5.74
N VAL A 114 -1.83 0.95 5.08
CA VAL A 114 -1.41 2.22 4.47
C VAL A 114 -1.28 2.07 2.95
N LEU A 115 -2.01 2.90 2.21
CA LEU A 115 -1.74 3.17 0.80
C LEU A 115 -0.77 4.34 0.70
N LEU A 116 0.45 4.06 0.23
CA LEU A 116 1.47 5.08 -0.02
C LEU A 116 1.62 5.29 -1.52
N LEU A 117 1.21 6.48 -1.99
CA LEU A 117 1.28 6.86 -3.40
C LEU A 117 2.64 7.50 -3.71
N GLY A 118 3.23 7.05 -4.81
CA GLY A 118 4.47 7.54 -5.40
C GLY A 118 4.18 8.58 -6.46
N VAL A 119 4.17 9.85 -6.05
CA VAL A 119 3.74 10.98 -6.89
C VAL A 119 4.94 11.74 -7.49
N GLU A 120 4.75 12.39 -8.64
CA GLU A 120 5.81 13.16 -9.31
C GLU A 120 6.13 14.46 -8.56
N ASP A 121 5.12 15.22 -8.12
CA ASP A 121 5.30 16.39 -7.25
C ASP A 121 4.35 16.34 -6.04
N VAL A 122 4.92 15.98 -4.88
CA VAL A 122 4.20 15.90 -3.60
C VAL A 122 3.48 17.22 -3.26
N LYS A 123 3.99 18.38 -3.66
CA LYS A 123 3.32 19.66 -3.38
C LYS A 123 2.03 19.79 -4.19
N VAL A 124 2.06 19.41 -5.47
CA VAL A 124 0.90 19.48 -6.37
C VAL A 124 -0.16 18.49 -5.91
N SER A 125 0.20 17.22 -5.73
CA SER A 125 -0.75 16.19 -5.32
C SER A 125 -1.28 16.45 -3.91
N LYS A 126 -0.45 16.99 -2.98
CA LYS A 126 -0.94 17.44 -1.66
C LYS A 126 -2.02 18.50 -1.79
N GLN A 127 -1.80 19.53 -2.59
CA GLN A 127 -2.79 20.60 -2.77
C GLN A 127 -4.07 20.06 -3.38
N PHE A 128 -3.96 19.18 -4.39
CA PHE A 128 -5.11 18.52 -5.01
C PHE A 128 -5.98 17.80 -3.97
N TYR A 129 -5.37 16.99 -3.10
CA TYR A 129 -6.11 16.27 -2.06
C TYR A 129 -6.71 17.20 -1.00
N LEU A 130 -6.04 18.30 -0.64
CA LEU A 130 -6.61 19.34 0.23
C LEU A 130 -7.84 20.00 -0.41
N ASP A 131 -7.78 20.30 -1.71
CA ASP A 131 -8.88 20.91 -2.46
C ASP A 131 -10.09 19.97 -2.58
N HIS A 132 -9.87 18.65 -2.45
CA HIS A 132 -10.93 17.63 -2.37
C HIS A 132 -11.38 17.34 -0.93
N GLY A 133 -10.88 18.09 0.06
CA GLY A 133 -11.34 18.01 1.45
C GLY A 133 -10.66 16.95 2.31
N LEU A 134 -9.49 16.43 1.91
CA LEU A 134 -8.64 15.69 2.85
C LEU A 134 -7.88 16.64 3.77
N GLU A 135 -7.74 16.24 5.02
CA GLU A 135 -6.95 16.96 6.02
C GLU A 135 -5.59 16.30 6.21
N VAL A 136 -4.56 17.11 6.42
CA VAL A 136 -3.19 16.63 6.65
C VAL A 136 -3.00 16.31 8.12
N THR A 137 -2.59 15.07 8.41
CA THR A 137 -2.25 14.63 9.78
C THR A 137 -0.75 14.76 10.06
N ARG A 138 0.08 14.61 9.02
CA ARG A 138 1.54 14.71 9.13
C ARG A 138 2.13 15.19 7.82
N SER A 139 3.18 16.01 7.88
CA SER A 139 3.89 16.46 6.68
C SER A 139 5.36 16.71 6.97
N PHE A 140 6.24 16.20 6.10
CA PHE A 140 7.68 16.42 6.18
C PHE A 140 8.17 17.12 4.90
N GLY A 141 7.98 18.44 4.88
CA GLY A 141 8.35 19.29 3.76
C GLY A 141 7.71 18.83 2.45
N ARG A 142 8.52 18.79 1.38
CA ARG A 142 8.10 18.35 0.04
C ARG A 142 8.30 16.86 -0.22
N LYS A 143 8.66 16.08 0.80
CA LYS A 143 9.00 14.66 0.62
C LYS A 143 7.84 13.76 0.94
N TYR A 144 7.09 14.06 1.99
CA TYR A 144 6.08 13.16 2.55
C TYR A 144 4.90 13.91 3.16
N VAL A 145 3.70 13.36 3.00
CA VAL A 145 2.48 13.83 3.67
C VAL A 145 1.57 12.63 3.97
N GLU A 146 0.93 12.63 5.13
CA GLU A 146 -0.15 11.71 5.53
C GLU A 146 -1.46 12.51 5.64
N PHE A 147 -2.57 11.86 5.30
CA PHE A 147 -3.90 12.43 5.42
C PHE A 147 -4.76 11.70 6.44
N ALA A 148 -5.82 12.35 6.91
CA ALA A 148 -6.90 11.73 7.64
C ALA A 148 -7.88 11.10 6.64
N THR A 149 -7.93 9.76 6.56
CA THR A 149 -8.78 8.99 5.63
C THR A 149 -9.63 7.93 6.33
N GLY A 150 -9.98 8.15 7.59
CA GLY A 150 -10.74 7.19 8.39
C GLY A 150 -9.89 6.01 8.89
N PRO A 151 -10.53 4.99 9.52
CA PRO A 151 -9.82 3.90 10.17
C PRO A 151 -9.41 2.76 9.23
N ASN A 152 -10.02 2.65 8.04
CA ASN A 152 -9.89 1.46 7.20
C ASN A 152 -8.59 1.45 6.39
N VAL A 153 -8.26 2.55 5.72
CA VAL A 153 -7.04 2.71 4.95
C VAL A 153 -6.46 4.11 5.17
N LYS A 154 -5.19 4.18 5.57
CA LYS A 154 -4.44 5.44 5.65
C LYS A 154 -3.87 5.81 4.29
N LEU A 155 -4.04 7.06 3.87
CA LEU A 155 -3.40 7.61 2.67
C LEU A 155 -2.17 8.44 3.03
N ALA A 156 -1.09 8.21 2.28
CA ALA A 156 0.10 9.05 2.32
C ALA A 156 0.70 9.22 0.92
N LEU A 157 1.48 10.29 0.74
CA LEU A 157 2.22 10.56 -0.50
C LEU A 157 3.71 10.57 -0.23
N TYR A 158 4.47 10.06 -1.19
CA TYR A 158 5.92 10.12 -1.23
C TYR A 158 6.39 10.34 -2.67
N GLY A 159 7.57 10.94 -2.86
CA GLY A 159 8.09 11.12 -4.21
C GLY A 159 8.29 9.76 -4.89
N ARG A 160 7.80 9.59 -6.13
CA ARG A 160 7.80 8.31 -6.87
C ARG A 160 9.14 7.58 -6.82
N ARG A 161 10.24 8.28 -7.15
CA ARG A 161 11.60 7.72 -7.14
C ARG A 161 12.04 7.26 -5.74
N ALA A 162 11.67 8.03 -4.72
CA ALA A 162 12.00 7.71 -3.34
C ALA A 162 11.19 6.52 -2.83
N LEU A 163 9.92 6.39 -3.24
CA LEU A 163 9.07 5.25 -2.91
C LEU A 163 9.56 3.96 -3.54
N ALA A 164 9.87 3.98 -4.85
CA ALA A 164 10.43 2.82 -5.54
C ALA A 164 11.74 2.34 -4.88
N LYS A 165 12.62 3.28 -4.50
CA LYS A 165 13.84 2.99 -3.76
C LYS A 165 13.57 2.39 -2.37
N ASP A 166 12.56 2.88 -1.65
CA ASP A 166 12.16 2.30 -0.36
C ASP A 166 11.63 0.87 -0.52
N ALA A 167 10.86 0.62 -1.58
CA ALA A 167 10.31 -0.70 -1.91
C ALA A 167 11.38 -1.67 -2.44
N GLY A 168 12.49 -1.16 -3.00
CA GLY A 168 13.59 -1.97 -3.53
C GLY A 168 13.49 -2.28 -5.02
N VAL A 169 12.77 -1.46 -5.79
CA VAL A 169 12.56 -1.65 -7.23
C VAL A 169 13.03 -0.43 -8.04
N SER A 170 13.14 -0.57 -9.37
CA SER A 170 13.30 0.59 -10.26
C SER A 170 12.05 1.49 -10.19
N PRO A 171 12.19 2.82 -10.26
CA PRO A 171 11.04 3.71 -10.38
C PRO A 171 10.32 3.63 -11.73
N ASP A 172 10.92 2.96 -12.71
CA ASP A 172 10.38 2.82 -14.06
C ASP A 172 9.16 1.90 -14.05
N GLY A 173 8.16 2.27 -14.84
CA GLY A 173 6.94 1.52 -15.05
C GLY A 173 5.99 2.30 -15.95
N THR A 174 5.14 1.60 -16.67
CA THR A 174 4.17 2.18 -17.60
C THR A 174 2.84 1.46 -17.53
N GLY A 175 1.78 2.10 -18.04
CA GLY A 175 0.45 1.53 -18.08
C GLY A 175 -0.34 1.73 -16.78
N ALA A 176 -1.35 0.89 -16.57
CA ALA A 176 -2.29 1.05 -15.48
C ALA A 176 -1.64 0.85 -14.09
N HIS A 177 -2.09 1.64 -13.11
CA HIS A 177 -1.77 1.41 -11.71
C HIS A 177 -2.39 0.11 -11.20
N ARG A 178 -3.49 -0.37 -11.82
CA ARG A 178 -4.23 -1.57 -11.41
C ARG A 178 -4.69 -1.55 -9.95
N ILE A 179 -5.09 -0.36 -9.49
CA ILE A 179 -5.68 -0.12 -8.19
C ILE A 179 -6.77 0.94 -8.33
N VAL A 180 -7.88 0.72 -7.65
CA VAL A 180 -8.94 1.71 -7.45
C VAL A 180 -9.10 1.98 -5.96
N ILE A 181 -9.25 3.25 -5.62
CA ILE A 181 -9.47 3.73 -4.26
C ILE A 181 -10.97 3.98 -4.08
N SER A 182 -11.60 3.29 -3.14
CA SER A 182 -13.04 3.39 -2.90
C SER A 182 -13.31 4.08 -1.57
N GLY A 183 -14.13 5.13 -1.59
CA GLY A 183 -14.40 5.98 -0.42
C GLY A 183 -15.74 6.70 -0.49
N ASP A 184 -15.89 7.72 0.35
CA ASP A 184 -17.09 8.58 0.44
C ASP A 184 -17.03 9.82 -0.49
N ALA A 185 -15.96 9.97 -1.27
CA ALA A 185 -15.81 11.03 -2.25
C ALA A 185 -16.57 10.74 -3.55
N GLU A 186 -16.95 11.81 -4.24
CA GLU A 186 -17.32 11.76 -5.66
C GLU A 186 -16.15 11.18 -6.48
N PRO A 187 -16.40 10.45 -7.59
CA PRO A 187 -15.33 9.90 -8.40
C PRO A 187 -14.41 10.97 -9.00
N PHE A 188 -13.11 10.77 -8.89
CA PHE A 188 -12.09 11.63 -9.53
C PHE A 188 -10.84 10.83 -9.88
N THR A 189 -9.96 11.43 -10.68
CA THR A 189 -8.60 10.92 -10.91
C THR A 189 -7.61 11.96 -10.41
N ASP A 190 -6.64 11.53 -9.60
CA ASP A 190 -5.63 12.43 -9.08
C ASP A 190 -4.59 12.84 -10.15
N PRO A 191 -3.73 13.82 -9.89
CA PRO A 191 -2.73 14.30 -10.86
C PRO A 191 -1.75 13.23 -11.34
N ASP A 192 -1.61 12.13 -10.61
CA ASP A 192 -0.68 11.03 -10.88
C ASP A 192 -1.39 9.82 -11.52
N GLY A 193 -2.71 9.89 -11.75
CA GLY A 193 -3.49 8.87 -12.45
C GLY A 193 -4.23 7.87 -11.55
N PHE A 194 -4.24 8.06 -10.22
CA PHE A 194 -4.97 7.19 -9.31
C PHE A 194 -6.47 7.50 -9.34
N THR A 195 -7.27 6.47 -9.56
CA THR A 195 -8.72 6.59 -9.69
C THR A 195 -9.41 6.38 -8.35
N TRP A 196 -10.26 7.34 -7.99
CA TRP A 196 -11.18 7.30 -6.87
C TRP A 196 -12.59 7.00 -7.35
N GLN A 197 -13.31 6.16 -6.61
CA GLN A 197 -14.71 5.81 -6.86
C GLN A 197 -15.49 5.86 -5.55
N THR A 198 -16.78 6.09 -5.65
CA THR A 198 -17.69 5.95 -4.51
C THR A 198 -17.95 4.47 -4.24
N VAL A 199 -18.03 4.10 -2.96
CA VAL A 199 -18.44 2.75 -2.51
C VAL A 199 -19.88 2.44 -2.90
#